data_AF-A0A452RIU5-F1
#
_entry.id   AF-A0A452RIU5-F1
#
_cell.length_a   1.000
_cell.length_b   1.000
_cell.length_c   1.000
_cell.angle_alpha   90.00
_cell.angle_beta   90.00
_cell.angle_gamma   90.00
#
_symmetry.space_group_name_H-M   'P 1'
#
loop_
_entity.id
_entity.type
_entity.pdbx_description
1 polymer ?
#
loop_
_entity_poly.entity_id
_entity_poly.type
_entity_poly.pdbx_seq_one_letter_code
_entity_poly.pdbx_strand_id
1 'polypeptide(L)'
;MSRPVHRRPEYHKINKDLFVLTYGALVAQLCKDYEKDEDVNKYLDKMGYGIGTRLVEDFLARSCVRRCHSYSEIADIIAQVAFKMYLGITPSVTCNNSSRTEFSLILDKNPLVEFVEELPAGRSSLCYCNLLCGIIRGALEMVHLAADVTFLQDRLKGDRVTEIGITFLKKLDEKKCRRKK
;
A
#
# COMPACT_ATOMS: atom_id res chain seq x y z
N MET A 1 -14.95 28.15 29.22
CA MET A 1 -13.72 27.33 29.11
C MET A 1 -13.54 26.92 27.66
N SER A 2 -12.64 27.59 26.94
CA SER A 2 -12.37 27.31 25.53
C SER A 2 -11.57 26.00 25.44
N ARG A 3 -12.07 25.03 24.67
CA ARG A 3 -11.33 23.79 24.37
C ARG A 3 -9.96 24.16 23.79
N PRO A 4 -8.86 23.49 24.19
CA PRO A 4 -7.58 23.72 23.54
C PRO A 4 -7.72 23.34 22.07
N VAL A 5 -7.38 24.27 21.18
CA VAL A 5 -7.18 23.99 19.77
C VAL A 5 -6.08 22.95 19.68
N HIS A 6 -6.42 21.75 19.23
CA HIS A 6 -5.45 20.68 19.04
C HIS A 6 -4.46 21.15 17.95
N ARG A 7 -3.30 21.69 18.35
CA ARG A 7 -2.20 21.95 17.43
C ARG A 7 -1.85 20.61 16.79
N ARG A 8 -2.11 20.47 15.49
CA ARG A 8 -1.61 19.34 14.71
C ARG A 8 -0.09 19.35 14.84
N PRO A 9 0.56 18.23 15.21
CA PRO A 9 2.02 18.19 15.20
C PRO A 9 2.50 18.51 13.78
N GLU A 10 3.38 19.49 13.63
CA GLU A 10 4.11 19.67 12.38
C GLU A 10 5.13 18.53 12.27
N TYR A 11 4.90 17.64 11.31
CA TYR A 11 5.82 16.54 11.07
C TYR A 11 6.93 16.96 10.10
N HIS A 12 8.15 16.56 10.44
CA HIS A 12 9.33 16.82 9.65
C HIS A 12 9.18 16.10 8.30
N LYS A 13 9.11 16.87 7.21
CA LYS A 13 9.28 16.30 5.87
C LYS A 13 10.75 15.91 5.72
N ILE A 14 10.98 14.65 5.40
CA ILE A 14 12.30 14.12 5.05
C ILE A 14 12.45 14.23 3.53
N ASN A 15 13.69 14.36 3.04
CA ASN A 15 13.94 14.35 1.60
C ASN A 15 13.43 13.03 0.98
N LYS A 16 12.64 13.13 -0.08
CA LYS A 16 12.11 11.98 -0.82
C LYS A 16 13.23 11.11 -1.38
N ASP A 17 14.31 11.72 -1.88
CA ASP A 17 15.43 10.99 -2.47
C ASP A 17 16.09 10.07 -1.44
N LEU A 18 16.20 10.51 -0.18
CA LEU A 18 16.74 9.69 0.89
C LEU A 18 15.88 8.43 1.08
N PHE A 19 14.55 8.57 1.07
CA PHE A 19 13.65 7.42 1.18
C PHE A 19 13.76 6.47 -0.01
N VAL A 20 13.78 7.01 -1.24
CA VAL A 20 13.88 6.22 -2.48
C VAL A 20 15.21 5.46 -2.54
N LEU A 21 16.33 6.11 -2.23
CA LEU A 21 17.65 5.47 -2.19
C LEU A 21 17.75 4.42 -1.08
N THR A 22 17.15 4.68 0.09
CA THR A 22 17.10 3.69 1.19
C THR A 22 16.29 2.46 0.77
N TYR A 23 15.15 2.67 0.09
CA TYR A 23 14.35 1.57 -0.44
C TYR A 23 15.12 0.78 -1.51
N GLY A 24 15.81 1.47 -2.42
CA GLY A 24 16.66 0.83 -3.42
C GLY A 24 17.78 -0.01 -2.81
N ALA A 25 18.45 0.50 -1.77
CA ALA A 25 19.47 -0.25 -1.05
C ALA A 25 18.89 -1.50 -0.36
N LEU A 26 17.71 -1.40 0.23
CA LEU A 26 16.99 -2.53 0.83
C LEU A 26 16.68 -3.61 -0.22
N VAL A 27 16.08 -3.24 -1.35
CA VAL A 27 15.74 -4.20 -2.42
C VAL A 27 17.01 -4.83 -3.00
N ALA A 28 18.05 -4.03 -3.25
CA ALA A 28 19.34 -4.53 -3.73
C ALA A 28 19.98 -5.53 -2.76
N GLN A 29 19.85 -5.30 -1.46
CA GLN A 29 20.33 -6.22 -0.43
C GLN A 29 19.51 -7.53 -0.44
N LEU A 30 18.18 -7.45 -0.52
CA LEU A 30 17.32 -8.64 -0.62
C LEU A 30 17.63 -9.47 -1.88
N CYS A 31 17.92 -8.82 -3.01
CA CYS A 31 18.34 -9.51 -4.23
C CYS A 31 19.72 -10.16 -4.12
N LYS A 32 20.54 -9.84 -3.12
CA LYS A 32 21.79 -10.57 -2.83
C LYS A 32 21.55 -11.72 -1.87
N ASP A 33 20.66 -11.52 -0.90
CA ASP A 33 20.39 -12.48 0.17
C ASP A 33 19.47 -13.63 -0.28
N TYR A 34 18.65 -13.41 -1.32
CA TYR A 34 17.71 -14.39 -1.86
C TYR A 34 17.99 -14.69 -3.33
N GLU A 35 18.07 -15.97 -3.68
CA GLU A 35 18.20 -16.40 -5.08
C GLU A 35 16.90 -16.17 -5.86
N LYS A 36 15.74 -16.50 -5.27
CA LYS A 36 14.44 -16.48 -5.93
C LYS A 36 13.68 -15.17 -5.71
N ASP A 37 13.12 -14.63 -6.79
CA ASP A 37 12.31 -13.41 -6.77
C ASP A 37 11.04 -13.56 -5.93
N GLU A 38 10.47 -14.75 -5.89
CA GLU A 38 9.26 -15.03 -5.11
C GLU A 38 9.51 -14.84 -3.62
N ASP A 39 10.72 -15.14 -3.14
CA ASP A 39 11.10 -14.99 -1.75
C ASP A 39 11.34 -13.51 -1.41
N VAL A 40 11.96 -12.75 -2.33
CA VAL A 40 12.08 -11.28 -2.21
C VAL A 40 10.70 -10.63 -2.17
N ASN A 41 9.80 -11.01 -3.07
CA ASN A 41 8.43 -10.50 -3.14
C ASN A 41 7.66 -10.76 -1.85
N LYS A 42 7.72 -11.99 -1.32
CA LYS A 42 7.10 -12.34 -0.03
C LYS A 42 7.69 -11.54 1.12
N TYR A 43 9.00 -11.32 1.11
CA TYR A 43 9.67 -10.56 2.16
C TYR A 43 9.23 -9.08 2.14
N LEU A 44 9.21 -8.45 0.96
CA LEU A 44 8.74 -7.09 0.77
C LEU A 44 7.27 -6.93 1.20
N ASP A 45 6.39 -7.84 0.80
CA ASP A 45 4.99 -7.82 1.22
C ASP A 45 4.83 -7.99 2.74
N LYS A 46 5.56 -8.94 3.35
CA LYS A 46 5.54 -9.14 4.82
C LYS A 46 6.05 -7.91 5.57
N MET A 47 7.13 -7.30 5.10
CA MET A 47 7.65 -6.05 5.67
C MET A 47 6.63 -4.93 5.54
N GLY A 48 6.03 -4.78 4.35
CA GLY A 48 5.01 -3.79 4.06
C GLY A 48 3.80 -3.95 4.97
N TYR A 49 3.34 -5.18 5.19
CA TYR A 49 2.25 -5.49 6.11
C TYR A 49 2.52 -5.02 7.53
N GLY A 50 3.72 -5.30 8.06
CA GLY A 50 4.11 -4.82 9.39
C GLY A 50 4.22 -3.29 9.49
N ILE A 51 4.55 -2.61 8.39
CA ILE A 51 4.51 -1.14 8.32
C ILE A 51 3.06 -0.67 8.30
N GLY A 52 2.22 -1.25 7.44
CA GLY A 52 0.81 -0.87 7.26
C GLY A 52 -0.01 -0.97 8.54
N THR A 53 0.20 -2.01 9.34
CA THR A 53 -0.51 -2.21 10.62
C THR A 53 -0.22 -1.11 11.63
N ARG A 54 0.96 -0.48 11.56
CA ARG A 54 1.37 0.64 12.42
C ARG A 54 1.02 2.00 11.79
N LEU A 55 1.10 2.09 10.46
CA LEU A 55 0.86 3.32 9.70
C LEU A 55 -0.60 3.77 9.74
N VAL A 56 -1.53 2.82 9.88
CA VAL A 56 -2.98 3.11 9.91
C VAL A 56 -3.39 3.99 11.08
N GLU A 57 -2.76 3.85 12.25
CA GLU A 57 -3.08 4.68 13.43
C GLU A 57 -2.67 6.13 13.18
N ASP A 58 -1.46 6.36 12.64
CA ASP A 58 -1.00 7.70 12.23
C ASP A 58 -1.92 8.29 11.15
N PHE A 59 -2.31 7.46 10.17
CA PHE A 59 -3.22 7.89 9.11
C PHE A 59 -4.56 8.36 9.67
N LEU A 60 -5.20 7.56 10.54
CA LEU A 60 -6.50 7.90 11.12
C LEU A 60 -6.43 9.13 12.04
N ALA A 61 -5.33 9.30 12.77
CA ALA A 61 -5.11 10.49 13.61
C ALA A 61 -5.00 11.78 12.79
N ARG A 62 -4.56 11.70 11.53
CA ARG A 62 -4.21 12.87 10.71
C ARG A 62 -5.15 13.16 9.55
N SER A 63 -5.84 12.15 9.03
CA SER A 63 -6.58 12.24 7.77
C SER A 63 -7.98 12.85 7.89
N CYS A 64 -8.48 13.13 9.11
CA CYS A 64 -9.87 13.56 9.36
C CYS A 64 -10.92 12.66 8.68
N VAL A 65 -10.54 11.44 8.31
CA VAL A 65 -11.40 10.48 7.63
C VAL A 65 -12.48 10.03 8.61
N ARG A 66 -13.73 10.10 8.15
CA ARG A 66 -14.90 9.62 8.89
C ARG A 66 -15.12 8.14 8.58
N ARG A 67 -16.18 7.54 9.15
CA ARG A 67 -16.59 6.19 8.78
C ARG A 67 -16.92 6.14 7.29
N CYS A 68 -16.23 5.29 6.55
CA CYS A 68 -16.51 5.04 5.15
C CYS A 68 -17.73 4.10 5.01
N HIS A 69 -18.52 4.29 3.96
CA HIS A 69 -19.75 3.54 3.70
C HIS A 69 -19.67 2.61 2.49
N SER A 70 -18.62 2.71 1.67
CA SER A 70 -18.43 1.86 0.50
C SER A 70 -16.95 1.56 0.21
N TYR A 71 -16.68 0.46 -0.50
CA TYR A 71 -15.33 0.13 -0.95
C TYR A 71 -14.76 1.14 -1.95
N SER A 72 -15.62 1.78 -2.74
CA SER A 72 -15.22 2.87 -3.64
C SER A 72 -14.64 4.04 -2.85
N GLU A 73 -15.33 4.47 -1.80
CA GLU A 73 -14.87 5.55 -0.92
C GLU A 73 -13.53 5.20 -0.25
N ILE A 74 -13.35 3.93 0.14
CA ILE A 74 -12.09 3.45 0.71
C ILE A 74 -10.95 3.52 -0.32
N ALA A 75 -11.17 3.04 -1.54
CA ALA A 75 -10.20 3.11 -2.63
C ALA A 75 -9.82 4.57 -2.96
N ASP A 76 -10.81 5.47 -3.00
CA ASP A 76 -10.59 6.91 -3.20
C ASP A 76 -9.80 7.54 -2.07
N ILE A 77 -10.08 7.20 -0.80
CA ILE A 77 -9.33 7.71 0.35
C ILE A 77 -7.87 7.24 0.31
N ILE A 78 -7.62 5.99 -0.06
CA ILE A 78 -6.26 5.46 -0.22
C ILE A 78 -5.52 6.30 -1.26
N ALA A 79 -6.11 6.49 -2.45
CA ALA A 79 -5.48 7.25 -3.54
C ALA A 79 -5.31 8.75 -3.24
N GLN A 80 -6.37 9.42 -2.82
CA GLN A 80 -6.43 10.88 -2.72
C GLN A 80 -5.80 11.40 -1.43
N VAL A 81 -5.84 10.62 -0.34
CA VAL A 81 -5.39 11.06 0.97
C VAL A 81 -4.13 10.33 1.38
N ALA A 82 -4.12 8.99 1.40
CA ALA A 82 -2.98 8.24 1.94
C ALA A 82 -1.73 8.34 1.05
N PHE A 83 -1.86 8.06 -0.25
CA PHE A 83 -0.74 8.20 -1.21
C PHE A 83 -0.21 9.64 -1.27
N LYS A 84 -1.11 10.63 -1.20
CA LYS A 84 -0.72 12.04 -1.17
C LYS A 84 0.01 12.41 0.13
N MET A 85 -0.42 11.88 1.25
CA MET A 85 0.17 12.15 2.56
C MET A 85 1.57 11.53 2.71
N TYR A 86 1.76 10.30 2.24
CA TYR A 86 2.99 9.53 2.49
C TYR A 86 3.99 9.54 1.33
N LEU A 87 3.51 9.53 0.08
CA LEU A 87 4.38 9.49 -1.11
C LEU A 87 4.31 10.79 -1.93
N GLY A 88 3.33 11.66 -1.65
CA GLY A 88 3.16 12.92 -2.37
C GLY A 88 2.71 12.73 -3.81
N ILE A 89 2.06 11.60 -4.11
CA ILE A 89 1.44 11.30 -5.42
C ILE A 89 -0.05 11.03 -5.23
N THR A 90 -0.81 11.06 -6.33
CA THR A 90 -2.24 10.79 -6.32
C THR A 90 -2.55 9.84 -7.48
N PRO A 91 -2.61 8.52 -7.22
CA PRO A 91 -2.96 7.56 -8.25
C PRO A 91 -4.42 7.74 -8.69
N SER A 92 -4.70 7.31 -9.93
CA SER A 92 -6.07 7.23 -10.44
C SER A 92 -6.72 5.94 -9.97
N VAL A 93 -8.02 5.98 -9.62
CA VAL A 93 -8.77 4.81 -9.16
C VAL A 93 -9.72 4.36 -10.27
N THR A 94 -9.70 3.07 -10.61
CA THR A 94 -10.68 2.44 -11.51
C THR A 94 -11.36 1.27 -10.82
N CYS A 95 -12.62 1.01 -11.16
CA CYS A 95 -13.39 -0.13 -10.65
C CYS A 95 -13.45 -1.20 -11.74
N ASN A 96 -13.00 -2.41 -11.43
CA ASN A 96 -12.81 -3.46 -12.44
C ASN A 96 -14.03 -4.37 -12.57
N ASN A 97 -14.95 -4.32 -11.62
CA ASN A 97 -16.12 -5.19 -11.60
C ASN A 97 -17.42 -4.45 -11.25
N SER A 98 -18.55 -4.98 -11.74
CA SER A 98 -19.89 -4.44 -11.45
C SER A 98 -20.28 -4.59 -9.97
N SER A 99 -19.67 -5.56 -9.27
CA SER A 99 -19.85 -5.79 -7.83
C SER A 99 -19.17 -4.75 -6.95
N ARG A 100 -18.33 -3.86 -7.50
CA ARG A 100 -17.60 -2.82 -6.77
C ARG A 100 -16.79 -3.38 -5.59
N THR A 101 -16.13 -4.50 -5.83
CA THR A 101 -15.23 -5.16 -4.86
C THR A 101 -13.79 -5.22 -5.35
N GLU A 102 -13.55 -4.95 -6.63
CA GLU A 102 -12.21 -4.95 -7.23
C GLU A 102 -11.92 -3.57 -7.80
N PHE A 103 -10.80 -3.00 -7.34
CA PHE A 103 -10.35 -1.67 -7.70
C PHE A 103 -8.90 -1.72 -8.14
N SER A 104 -8.51 -0.85 -9.06
CA SER A 104 -7.12 -0.65 -9.45
C SER A 104 -6.67 0.75 -9.09
N LEU A 105 -5.47 0.85 -8.52
CA LEU A 105 -4.74 2.08 -8.32
C LEU A 105 -3.69 2.20 -9.42
N ILE A 106 -3.84 3.20 -10.30
CA ILE A 106 -2.96 3.47 -11.43
C ILE A 106 -1.99 4.59 -11.04
N LEU A 107 -0.71 4.28 -10.97
CA LEU A 107 0.37 5.18 -10.62
C LEU A 107 1.10 5.62 -11.91
N ASP A 108 0.78 6.82 -12.42
CA ASP A 108 1.47 7.39 -13.58
C ASP A 108 2.93 7.75 -13.28
N LYS A 109 3.16 8.22 -12.04
CA LYS A 109 4.48 8.57 -11.50
C LYS A 109 4.68 7.85 -10.18
N ASN A 110 5.56 6.86 -10.18
CA ASN A 110 5.93 6.13 -8.98
C ASN A 110 7.29 6.64 -8.46
N PRO A 111 7.34 7.32 -7.30
CA PRO A 111 8.58 7.91 -6.78
C PRO A 111 9.60 6.84 -6.39
N LEU A 112 9.16 5.62 -6.05
CA LEU A 112 10.06 4.55 -5.64
C LEU A 112 10.99 4.07 -6.77
N VAL A 113 10.61 4.30 -8.02
CA VAL A 113 11.35 3.83 -9.19
C VAL A 113 12.04 4.98 -9.94
N GLU A 114 12.09 6.18 -9.36
CA GLU A 114 12.64 7.38 -10.03
C GLU A 114 14.11 7.21 -10.43
N PHE A 115 14.88 6.44 -9.66
CA PHE A 115 16.29 6.15 -9.92
C PHE A 115 16.54 4.70 -10.37
N VAL A 116 15.48 3.99 -10.79
CA VAL A 116 15.56 2.59 -11.22
C VAL A 116 15.20 2.53 -12.70
N GLU A 117 16.22 2.37 -13.55
CA GLU A 117 16.02 2.28 -15.00
C GLU A 117 15.54 0.89 -15.43
N GLU A 118 16.10 -0.16 -14.84
CA GLU A 118 15.79 -1.55 -15.16
C GLU A 118 16.00 -2.49 -13.97
N LEU A 119 15.30 -3.63 -13.98
CA LEU A 119 15.54 -4.72 -13.02
C LEU A 119 16.81 -5.47 -13.42
N PRO A 120 17.61 -5.97 -12.45
CA PRO A 120 18.80 -6.77 -12.77
C PRO A 120 18.48 -7.97 -13.66
N ALA A 121 19.40 -8.33 -14.55
CA ALA A 121 19.23 -9.48 -15.44
C ALA A 121 18.89 -10.75 -14.64
N GLY A 122 17.85 -11.47 -15.08
CA GLY A 122 17.35 -12.67 -14.40
C GLY A 122 16.33 -12.42 -13.28
N ARG A 123 15.97 -11.16 -13.00
CA ARG A 123 14.98 -10.77 -11.98
C ARG A 123 13.61 -10.38 -12.57
N SER A 124 13.06 -11.17 -13.49
CA SER A 124 11.83 -10.82 -14.22
C SER A 124 10.54 -10.96 -13.39
N SER A 125 10.53 -11.83 -12.38
CA SER A 125 9.37 -12.01 -11.50
C SER A 125 9.40 -11.07 -10.28
N LEU A 126 10.49 -10.36 -10.03
CA LEU A 126 10.61 -9.35 -8.97
C LEU A 126 9.56 -8.24 -9.15
N CYS A 127 8.75 -8.03 -8.13
CA CYS A 127 7.83 -6.89 -8.03
C CYS A 127 8.52 -5.84 -7.16
N TYR A 128 9.24 -4.90 -7.78
CA TYR A 128 10.09 -3.95 -7.07
C TYR A 128 9.32 -3.17 -6.00
N CYS A 129 8.05 -2.83 -6.23
CA CYS A 129 7.22 -2.07 -5.30
C CYS A 129 6.29 -2.95 -4.43
N ASN A 130 6.55 -4.26 -4.27
CA ASN A 130 5.66 -5.17 -3.52
C ASN A 130 5.46 -4.78 -2.05
N LEU A 131 6.35 -3.94 -1.50
CA LEU A 131 6.16 -3.29 -0.20
C LEU A 131 4.81 -2.55 -0.11
N LEU A 132 4.38 -1.87 -1.18
CA LEU A 132 3.14 -1.09 -1.19
C LEU A 132 1.91 -2.00 -1.04
N CYS A 133 1.91 -3.19 -1.65
CA CYS A 133 0.84 -4.17 -1.49
C CYS A 133 0.68 -4.57 -0.02
N GLY A 134 1.80 -4.90 0.63
CA GLY A 134 1.83 -5.23 2.04
C GLY A 134 1.28 -4.09 2.90
N ILE A 135 1.72 -2.85 2.66
CA ILE A 135 1.27 -1.67 3.43
C ILE A 135 -0.25 -1.50 3.33
N ILE A 136 -0.80 -1.55 2.13
CA ILE A 136 -2.25 -1.41 1.91
C ILE A 136 -2.99 -2.54 2.62
N ARG A 137 -2.54 -3.78 2.45
CA ARG A 137 -3.16 -4.97 3.08
C ARG A 137 -3.14 -4.89 4.60
N GLY A 138 -2.00 -4.56 5.19
CA GLY A 138 -1.85 -4.41 6.65
C GLY A 138 -2.68 -3.27 7.22
N ALA A 139 -2.78 -2.15 6.52
CA ALA A 139 -3.61 -1.03 6.95
C ALA A 139 -5.11 -1.36 6.88
N LEU A 140 -5.57 -2.02 5.81
CA LEU A 140 -6.96 -2.43 5.65
C LEU A 140 -7.38 -3.48 6.69
N GLU A 141 -6.50 -4.42 7.03
CA GLU A 141 -6.80 -5.45 8.03
C GLU A 141 -7.07 -4.85 9.42
N MET A 142 -6.30 -3.83 9.81
CA MET A 142 -6.48 -3.13 11.09
C MET A 142 -7.81 -2.38 11.23
N VAL A 143 -8.47 -2.08 10.11
CA VAL A 143 -9.84 -1.52 10.09
C VAL A 143 -10.89 -2.61 9.79
N HIS A 144 -10.53 -3.87 9.97
CA HIS A 144 -11.37 -5.05 9.75
C HIS A 144 -11.89 -5.19 8.31
N LEU A 145 -11.08 -4.80 7.33
CA LEU A 145 -11.33 -4.99 5.91
C LEU A 145 -10.29 -5.97 5.36
N ALA A 146 -10.72 -7.21 5.13
CA ALA A 146 -9.88 -8.18 4.45
C ALA A 146 -9.81 -7.82 2.96
N ALA A 147 -8.61 -7.69 2.42
CA ALA A 147 -8.38 -7.43 1.01
C ALA A 147 -7.14 -8.19 0.53
N ASP A 148 -7.21 -8.66 -0.71
CA ASP A 148 -6.04 -9.11 -1.46
C ASP A 148 -5.49 -7.94 -2.28
N VAL A 149 -4.17 -7.76 -2.28
CA VAL A 149 -3.51 -6.63 -2.94
C VAL A 149 -2.33 -7.14 -3.75
N THR A 150 -2.37 -6.93 -5.06
CA THR A 150 -1.39 -7.49 -6.01
C THR A 150 -1.00 -6.48 -7.08
N PHE A 151 0.18 -6.64 -7.67
CA PHE A 151 0.58 -5.88 -8.85
C PHE A 151 -0.05 -6.48 -10.10
N LEU A 152 -0.70 -5.64 -10.90
CA LEU A 152 -1.29 -6.02 -12.19
C LEU A 152 -0.41 -5.60 -13.35
N GLN A 153 0.21 -4.42 -13.27
CA GLN A 153 1.13 -3.87 -14.26
C GLN A 153 2.33 -3.22 -13.57
N ASP A 154 3.51 -3.36 -14.15
CA ASP A 154 4.74 -2.76 -13.66
C ASP A 154 5.57 -2.17 -14.79
N ARG A 155 5.77 -0.84 -14.74
CA ARG A 155 6.59 -0.10 -15.70
C ARG A 155 8.03 -0.62 -15.77
N LEU A 156 8.58 -1.15 -14.68
CA LEU A 156 9.92 -1.75 -14.67
C LEU A 156 9.99 -3.08 -15.44
N LYS A 157 8.84 -3.69 -15.75
CA LYS A 157 8.72 -4.91 -16.56
C LYS A 157 8.34 -4.60 -18.02
N GLY A 158 8.25 -3.31 -18.38
CA GLY A 158 7.91 -2.86 -19.73
C GLY A 158 6.43 -2.48 -19.92
N ASP A 159 5.61 -2.49 -18.86
CA ASP A 159 4.23 -2.03 -18.96
C ASP A 159 4.14 -0.49 -19.07
N ARG A 160 2.98 0.01 -19.51
CA ARG A 160 2.78 1.46 -19.71
C ARG A 160 2.69 2.24 -18.40
N VAL A 161 2.10 1.64 -17.39
CA VAL A 161 1.84 2.23 -16.08
C VAL A 161 2.12 1.22 -14.98
N THR A 162 2.24 1.70 -13.75
CA THR A 162 2.24 0.82 -12.58
C THR A 162 0.81 0.72 -12.05
N GLU A 163 0.28 -0.50 -11.94
CA GLU A 163 -1.09 -0.76 -11.51
C GLU A 163 -1.11 -1.73 -10.32
N ILE A 164 -1.78 -1.32 -9.25
CA ILE A 164 -1.99 -2.13 -8.04
C ILE A 164 -3.47 -2.48 -7.95
N GLY A 165 -3.80 -3.77 -8.01
CA GLY A 165 -5.13 -4.30 -7.80
C GLY A 165 -5.45 -4.48 -6.32
N ILE A 166 -6.65 -4.11 -5.92
CA ILE A 166 -7.22 -4.30 -4.58
C ILE A 166 -8.54 -5.05 -4.72
N THR A 167 -8.60 -6.24 -4.15
CA THR A 167 -9.79 -7.10 -4.14
C THR A 167 -10.30 -7.24 -2.71
N PHE A 168 -11.41 -6.58 -2.39
CA PHE A 168 -12.05 -6.68 -1.09
C PHE A 168 -12.70 -8.06 -0.90
N LEU A 169 -12.23 -8.79 0.10
CA LEU A 169 -12.75 -10.10 0.45
C LEU A 169 -13.99 -9.92 1.33
N LYS A 170 -15.03 -10.73 1.07
CA LYS A 170 -16.20 -10.75 1.96
C LYS A 170 -15.75 -11.15 3.36
N LYS A 171 -16.22 -10.43 4.39
CA LYS A 171 -16.04 -10.85 5.78
C LYS A 171 -16.54 -12.29 5.90
N LEU A 172 -15.66 -13.20 6.31
CA LEU A 172 -16.11 -14.43 6.94
C LEU A 172 -16.77 -13.97 8.24
N ASP A 173 -18.10 -14.02 8.30
CA ASP A 173 -18.81 -13.89 9.58
C ASP A 173 -18.15 -14.85 10.56
N GLU A 174 -17.51 -14.31 11.60
CA GLU A 174 -17.14 -15.08 12.77
C GLU A 174 -18.44 -15.68 13.31
N LYS A 175 -18.72 -16.93 12.93
CA LYS A 175 -19.70 -17.76 13.61
C LYS A 175 -19.30 -17.71 15.07
N LYS A 176 -20.04 -16.93 15.86
CA LYS A 176 -20.03 -16.96 17.32
C LYS A 176 -20.24 -18.41 17.73
N CYS A 177 -19.15 -19.13 17.98
CA CYS A 177 -19.18 -20.33 18.79
C CYS A 177 -19.59 -19.87 20.19
N ARG A 178 -20.91 -19.78 20.40
CA ARG A 178 -21.52 -19.79 21.73
C ARG A 178 -21.00 -21.05 22.41
N ARG A 179 -19.93 -20.93 23.19
CA ARG A 179 -19.56 -21.92 24.20
C ARG A 179 -20.75 -22.03 25.12
N LYS A 180 -21.56 -23.08 24.93
CA LYS A 180 -22.53 -23.52 25.94
C LYS A 180 -21.72 -23.84 27.20
N LYS A 181 -22.00 -23.09 28.26
CA LYS A 181 -21.71 -23.49 29.63
C LYS A 181 -23.04 -23.93 30.23
#